data_AF-A0A377AJV9-F1
#
_entry.id   AF-A0A377AJV9-F1
#
_cell.length_a   1.000
_cell.length_b   1.000
_cell.length_c   1.000
_cell.angle_alpha   90.00
_cell.angle_beta   90.00
_cell.angle_gamma   90.00
#
_symmetry.space_group_name_H-M   'P 1'
#
loop_
_entity.id
_entity.type
_entity.pdbx_description
1 polymer ?
#
loop_
_entity_poly.entity_id
_entity_poly.type
_entity_poly.pdbx_seq_one_letter_code
_entity_poly.pdbx_strand_id
1 'polypeptide(L)' 'MEICGLPAVVTGFFDLNDSEQQEAIDLLLKFHHLPHIIEIINDNIKYAIAHADYPGDEYQFGKEIAESELLWPV' A
#
# COMPACT_ATOMS: atom_id res chain seq x y z
N MET A 1 1.08 14.16 -3.42
CA MET A 1 0.79 12.72 -3.30
C MET A 1 1.07 12.13 -4.67
N GLU A 2 2.33 11.81 -4.94
CA GLU A 2 2.70 11.14 -6.19
C GLU A 2 2.38 9.66 -6.01
N ILE A 3 1.42 9.21 -6.80
CA ILE A 3 1.06 7.80 -6.94
C ILE A 3 2.30 7.12 -7.52
N CYS A 4 2.75 6.01 -6.91
CA CYS A 4 3.91 5.21 -7.35
C CYS A 4 4.09 5.27 -8.87
N GLY A 5 5.28 5.67 -9.33
CA GLY A 5 5.65 5.99 -10.72
C GLY A 5 5.58 4.84 -11.74
N LEU A 6 4.51 4.06 -11.73
CA LEU A 6 4.16 3.14 -12.79
C LEU A 6 3.45 3.94 -13.90
N PRO A 7 4.05 4.09 -15.09
CA PRO A 7 3.52 4.94 -16.16
C PRO A 7 2.10 4.57 -16.63
N ALA A 8 1.60 3.38 -16.25
CA ALA A 8 0.26 2.90 -16.56
C ALA A 8 -0.84 3.42 -15.61
N VAL A 9 -0.54 3.73 -14.35
CA VAL A 9 -1.54 4.23 -13.38
C VAL A 9 -1.81 5.72 -13.61
N VAL A 10 -0.77 6.47 -13.98
CA VAL A 10 -0.86 7.92 -14.20
C VAL A 10 -1.61 8.25 -15.49
N THR A 11 -1.38 7.51 -16.58
CA THR A 11 -2.10 7.74 -17.85
C THR A 11 -3.59 7.45 -17.72
N GLY A 12 -3.96 6.35 -17.05
CA GLY A 12 -5.37 5.99 -16.86
C GLY A 12 -6.19 7.00 -16.06
N PHE A 13 -5.59 7.70 -15.08
CA PHE A 13 -6.30 8.67 -14.25
C PHE A 13 -6.71 9.93 -15.03
N PHE A 14 -5.86 10.44 -15.94
CA PHE A 14 -6.15 11.65 -16.71
C PHE A 14 -7.16 11.41 -17.84
N ASP A 15 -7.42 10.16 -18.21
CA ASP A 15 -8.44 9.78 -19.20
C ASP A 15 -9.85 9.64 -18.58
N LEU A 16 -9.97 9.74 -17.25
CA LEU A 16 -11.24 9.65 -16.52
C LEU A 16 -12.03 10.96 -16.54
N ASN A 17 -13.34 10.87 -16.43
CA ASN A 17 -14.19 12.05 -16.21
C ASN A 17 -14.14 12.52 -14.74
N ASP A 18 -14.61 13.74 -14.47
CA ASP A 18 -14.52 14.38 -13.14
C ASP A 18 -15.08 13.53 -11.99
N SER A 19 -16.17 12.78 -12.23
CA SER A 19 -16.77 11.92 -11.21
C SER A 19 -15.90 10.69 -10.93
N GLU A 20 -15.34 10.08 -11.97
CA GLU A 20 -14.45 8.93 -11.86
C GLU A 20 -13.11 9.30 -11.21
N GLN A 21 -12.58 10.49 -11.52
CA GLN A 21 -11.40 11.02 -10.85
C GLN A 21 -11.65 11.23 -9.37
N GLN A 22 -12.80 11.81 -9.00
CA GLN A 22 -13.15 12.01 -7.59
C GLN A 22 -13.30 10.67 -6.86
N GLU A 23 -13.93 9.67 -7.49
CA GLU A 23 -14.02 8.32 -6.92
C GLU A 23 -12.64 7.68 -6.74
N ALA A 24 -11.75 7.80 -7.73
CA ALA A 24 -10.38 7.30 -7.65
C ALA A 24 -9.59 7.99 -6.52
N ILE A 25 -9.74 9.31 -6.34
CA ILE A 25 -9.15 10.05 -5.22
C ILE A 25 -9.69 9.55 -3.88
N ASP A 26 -11.01 9.39 -3.75
CA ASP A 26 -11.65 8.92 -2.53
C ASP A 26 -11.18 7.50 -2.16
N LEU A 27 -10.99 6.63 -3.16
CA LEU A 27 -10.45 5.28 -2.98
C LEU A 27 -8.97 5.31 -2.55
N LEU A 28 -8.15 6.16 -3.17
CA LEU A 28 -6.75 6.36 -2.78
C LEU A 28 -6.62 6.86 -1.33
N LEU A 29 -7.47 7.81 -0.93
CA LEU A 29 -7.50 8.33 0.44
C LEU A 29 -7.93 7.25 1.45
N LYS A 30 -8.89 6.39 1.09
CA LYS A 30 -9.26 5.24 1.93
C LYS A 30 -8.10 4.26 2.09
N PHE A 31 -7.35 4.00 1.02
CA PHE A 31 -6.18 3.12 1.06
C PHE A 31 -5.09 3.60 2.02
N HIS A 32 -4.91 4.91 2.14
CA HIS A 32 -3.90 5.51 3.03
C HIS A 32 -4.13 5.16 4.52
N HIS A 33 -5.36 4.82 4.91
CA HIS A 33 -5.67 4.46 6.29
C HIS A 33 -5.64 2.94 6.55
N LEU A 34 -5.40 2.13 5.52
CA LEU A 34 -5.33 0.68 5.66
C LEU A 34 -3.95 0.26 6.23
N PRO A 35 -3.90 -0.82 7.01
CA PRO A 35 -2.62 -1.32 7.53
C PRO A 35 -1.74 -1.81 6.37
N HIS A 36 -0.48 -1.37 6.36
CA HIS A 36 0.51 -1.77 5.34
C HIS A 36 0.94 -3.24 5.43
N ILE A 37 0.75 -3.86 6.60
CA ILE A 37 1.04 -5.28 6.84
C ILE A 37 -0.18 -5.91 7.50
N ILE A 38 -0.61 -7.04 6.95
CA ILE A 38 -1.70 -7.85 7.52
C ILE A 38 -1.08 -9.10 8.13
N GLU A 39 -1.32 -9.30 9.43
CA GLU A 39 -0.97 -10.55 10.13
C GLU A 39 -2.17 -11.49 10.14
N ILE A 40 -1.98 -12.73 9.67
CA ILE A 40 -2.98 -13.79 9.73
C ILE A 40 -2.40 -14.95 10.55
N ILE A 41 -3.14 -15.37 11.57
CA ILE A 41 -2.81 -16.53 12.40
C ILE A 41 -3.80 -17.64 12.05
N ASN A 42 -3.29 -18.78 11.60
CA ASN A 42 -4.08 -19.98 11.40
C ASN A 42 -3.40 -21.17 12.09
N ASP A 43 -4.11 -21.79 13.03
CA ASP A 43 -3.58 -22.78 13.97
C ASP A 43 -2.30 -22.28 14.67
N ASN A 44 -1.14 -22.79 14.25
CA ASN A 44 0.20 -22.48 14.76
C ASN A 44 1.11 -21.79 13.73
N ILE A 45 0.57 -21.43 12.56
CA ILE A 45 1.32 -20.78 11.48
C ILE A 45 0.93 -19.31 11.40
N LYS A 46 1.95 -18.45 11.33
CA LYS A 46 1.80 -17.01 11.16
C LYS A 46 2.16 -16.64 9.72
N TYR A 47 1.26 -15.91 9.07
CA TYR A 47 1.49 -15.29 7.77
C TYR A 47 1.56 -13.77 7.96
N ALA A 48 2.62 -13.15 7.46
CA ALA A 48 2.74 -11.70 7.34
C ALA A 48 2.65 -11.34 5.86
N ILE A 49 1.62 -10.58 5.47
CA ILE A 49 1.41 -10.13 4.10
C ILE A 49 1.72 -8.65 4.04
N ALA A 50 2.79 -8.28 3.33
CA ALA A 50 3.20 -6.90 3.08
C ALA A 50 2.95 -6.54 1.60
N HIS A 51 2.73 -5.26 1.31
CA HIS A 51 2.45 -4.77 -0.05
C HIS A 51 3.62 -4.96 -1.03
N ALA A 52 4.86 -4.77 -0.57
CA ALA A 52 6.07 -4.92 -1.39
C ALA A 52 7.04 -5.90 -0.75
N ASP A 53 7.72 -5.47 0.31
CA ASP A 53 8.64 -6.30 1.09
C ASP A 53 8.60 -5.87 2.57
N TYR A 54 9.02 -6.76 3.46
CA TYR A 54 9.17 -6.44 4.87
C TYR A 54 10.63 -6.02 5.15
N PRO A 55 10.87 -4.77 5.58
CA PRO A 55 12.23 -4.30 5.88
C PRO A 55 12.71 -4.85 7.23
N GLY A 56 13.32 -6.03 7.18
CA GLY A 56 13.97 -6.66 8.32
C GLY A 56 14.26 -8.13 8.08
N ASP A 57 15.30 -8.64 8.73
CA ASP A 57 15.69 -10.05 8.64
C ASP A 57 14.64 -10.98 9.28
N GLU A 58 13.88 -10.47 10.26
CA GLU A 58 12.83 -11.19 10.96
C GLU A 58 11.59 -10.31 11.16
N TYR A 59 10.42 -10.90 10.92
CA TYR A 59 9.15 -10.23 11.14
C TYR A 59 8.82 -10.08 12.63
N GLN A 60 8.41 -8.89 13.03
CA GLN A 60 7.93 -8.57 14.38
C GLN A 60 6.58 -7.85 14.31
N PHE A 61 5.60 -8.37 15.04
CA PHE A 61 4.26 -7.78 15.10
C PHE A 61 4.30 -6.41 15.81
N GLY A 62 3.68 -5.41 15.20
CA GLY A 62 3.59 -4.07 15.78
C GLY A 62 4.91 -3.29 15.82
N LYS A 63 5.97 -3.77 15.16
CA LYS A 63 7.19 -2.99 14.96
C LYS A 63 6.85 -1.75 14.15
N GLU A 64 7.20 -0.57 14.67
CA GLU A 64 7.15 0.66 13.90
C GLU A 64 8.16 0.58 12.76
N ILE A 65 7.66 0.69 11.54
CA ILE A 65 8.45 0.67 10.31
C ILE A 65 8.12 1.96 9.57
N ALA A 66 9.15 2.66 9.11
CA ALA A 66 8.95 3.85 8.30
C ALA A 66 8.30 3.47 6.97
N GLU A 67 7.27 4.21 6.53
CA GLU A 67 6.58 3.94 5.26
C GLU A 67 7.55 3.90 4.06
N SER A 68 8.62 4.69 4.11
CA SER A 68 9.67 4.72 3.09
C SER A 68 10.48 3.42 2.98
N GLU A 69 10.44 2.55 3.98
CA GLU A 69 11.08 1.23 3.95
C GLU A 69 10.11 0.11 3.52
N LEU A 70 8.80 0.36 3.64
CA LEU A 70 7.72 -0.55 3.23
C LEU A 70 7.31 -0.37 1.77
N LEU A 71 7.45 0.84 1.25
CA LEU A 71 7.10 1.23 -0.11
C LEU A 71 8.36 1.47 -0.92
N TRP A 72 8.36 1.08 -2.19
CA TRP A 72 9.46 1.41 -3.09
C TRP A 72 9.61 2.93 -3.22
N PRO A 73 10.85 3.46 -3.23
CA PRO A 73 11.07 4.88 -3.47
C PRO A 73 10.51 5.27 -4.84
N VAL A 74 9.85 6.43 -4.87
CA VAL A 74 9.30 7.07 -6.07
C VAL A 74 10.39 7.69 -6.94
#